data_AF-A0A8E2DKL4-F1
#
_entry.id   AF-A0A8E2DKL4-F1
#
_cell.length_a   1.000
_cell.length_b   1.000
_cell.length_c   1.000
_cell.angle_alpha   90.00
_cell.angle_beta   90.00
_cell.angle_gamma   90.00
#
_symmetry.space_group_name_H-M   'P 1'
#
loop_
_entity.id
_entity.type
_entity.pdbx_description
1 polymer ?
#
loop_
_entity_poly.entity_id
_entity_poly.type
_entity_poly.pdbx_seq_one_letter_code
_entity_poly.pdbx_strand_id
1 'polypeptide(L)'
;MEDKLSTATSSGGPVSPRPSIDIDKFVASGRPSPIRTDHARPISPGCPTVPILLRDSEFTYSGPRTAVSRDSSFDGDFHLTTIQRPIMSGTFIAFSLDPTGIASLYDESSPGHAEALALQPGRYLGLVSDSFICRSAEPLMQELIVHFVGTAPPPCPEAASPYAIPISPCPAVEGMRPPLNTSGDLFPYQDCMVWTALGVRLFIEIAEESALHFELPKDDRTRFETDSYADRMHLWERMSQPNRDPALNWDLTNELSIPDQHLSVPTTVWRDVRIADTECRRDPAQWTREMMALEALYQKYPLPSESPIE
;
A
#
# COMPACT_ATOMS: atom_id res chain seq x y z
N MET A 1 75.05 -20.30 -5.31
CA MET A 1 74.23 -19.07 -5.22
C MET A 1 73.08 -19.29 -6.17
N GLU A 2 72.00 -19.96 -5.74
CA GLU A 2 70.87 -19.34 -5.01
C GLU A 2 70.24 -18.27 -5.93
N ASP A 3 69.02 -18.39 -6.45
CA ASP A 3 67.76 -18.72 -5.77
C ASP A 3 66.74 -19.39 -6.71
N LYS A 4 65.99 -20.37 -6.17
CA LYS A 4 64.77 -20.91 -6.77
C LYS A 4 63.56 -20.30 -6.05
N LEU A 5 62.86 -19.37 -6.70
CA LEU A 5 61.54 -18.91 -6.25
C LEU A 5 60.52 -20.05 -6.40
N SER A 6 59.95 -20.46 -5.27
CA SER A 6 58.81 -21.38 -5.21
C SER A 6 57.51 -20.57 -5.26
N THR A 7 56.66 -20.86 -6.25
CA THR A 7 55.29 -20.39 -6.35
C THR A 7 54.39 -21.29 -5.49
N ALA A 8 53.81 -20.72 -4.43
CA ALA A 8 52.82 -21.39 -3.60
C ALA A 8 51.45 -21.40 -4.30
N THR A 9 50.93 -22.59 -4.56
CA THR A 9 49.54 -22.85 -4.96
C THR A 9 48.64 -22.77 -3.73
N SER A 10 47.73 -21.80 -3.73
CA SER A 10 46.65 -21.68 -2.74
C SER A 10 45.56 -22.71 -3.06
N SER A 11 45.41 -23.71 -2.19
CA SER A 11 44.37 -24.72 -2.28
C SER A 11 43.03 -24.16 -1.78
N GLY A 12 42.06 -24.07 -2.68
CA GLY A 12 40.66 -23.79 -2.35
C GLY A 12 40.07 -24.89 -1.48
N GLY A 13 39.68 -24.54 -0.25
CA GLY A 13 38.90 -25.40 0.63
C GLY A 13 37.42 -25.46 0.19
N PRO A 14 36.69 -26.53 0.57
CA PRO A 14 35.30 -26.69 0.20
C PRO A 14 34.41 -25.66 0.91
N VAL A 15 33.67 -24.89 0.12
CA VAL A 15 32.64 -23.97 0.61
C VAL A 15 31.50 -24.81 1.19
N SER A 16 31.28 -24.66 2.49
CA SER A 16 30.19 -25.30 3.23
C SER A 16 28.84 -24.83 2.68
N PRO A 17 27.86 -25.71 2.41
CA PRO A 17 26.56 -25.31 1.91
C PRO A 17 25.81 -24.52 2.99
N ARG A 18 25.31 -23.33 2.63
CA ARG A 18 24.40 -22.56 3.47
C ARG A 18 23.14 -23.39 3.73
N PRO A 19 22.57 -23.37 4.95
CA PRO A 19 21.31 -24.04 5.23
C PRO A 19 20.18 -23.41 4.39
N SER A 20 19.46 -24.24 3.64
CA SER A 20 18.20 -23.87 2.99
C SER A 20 17.17 -23.62 4.08
N ILE A 21 16.82 -22.34 4.29
CA ILE A 21 15.72 -21.97 5.17
C ILE A 21 14.43 -22.29 4.42
N ASP A 22 13.76 -23.35 4.86
CA ASP A 22 12.50 -23.86 4.32
C ASP A 22 11.37 -22.96 4.87
N ILE A 23 11.11 -21.82 4.19
CA ILE A 23 10.11 -20.81 4.59
C ILE A 23 8.69 -21.41 4.58
N ASP A 24 8.46 -22.50 3.85
CA ASP A 24 7.14 -23.13 3.70
C ASP A 24 6.70 -23.97 4.91
N LYS A 25 7.54 -24.17 5.94
CA LYS A 25 7.24 -25.07 7.06
C LYS A 25 6.79 -24.41 8.37
N PHE A 26 6.79 -23.10 8.48
CA PHE A 26 6.41 -22.43 9.75
C PHE A 26 4.96 -21.95 9.84
N VAL A 27 4.13 -22.20 8.83
CA VAL A 27 2.67 -21.93 8.91
C VAL A 27 1.92 -23.15 9.44
N ALA A 28 2.32 -23.64 10.62
CA ALA A 28 1.47 -24.48 11.43
C ALA A 28 0.53 -23.56 12.22
N SER A 29 -0.71 -23.50 11.75
CA SER A 29 -1.81 -22.70 12.26
C SER A 29 -1.98 -22.75 13.79
N GLY A 30 -1.42 -21.78 14.48
CA GLY A 30 -1.84 -21.37 15.82
C GLY A 30 -2.90 -20.28 15.74
N ARG A 31 -3.98 -20.49 14.97
CA ARG A 31 -5.11 -19.54 14.96
C ARG A 31 -5.79 -19.59 16.32
N PRO A 32 -5.79 -18.53 17.15
CA PRO A 32 -6.91 -18.36 18.07
C PRO A 32 -8.16 -18.27 17.20
N SER A 33 -9.20 -19.04 17.53
CA SER A 33 -10.47 -18.94 16.84
C SER A 33 -10.93 -17.48 16.83
N PRO A 34 -11.48 -16.96 15.71
CA PRO A 34 -12.09 -15.63 15.74
C PRO A 34 -13.12 -15.63 16.86
N ILE A 35 -13.06 -14.62 17.73
CA ILE A 35 -14.09 -14.42 18.76
C ILE A 35 -15.39 -14.17 17.99
N ARG A 36 -16.19 -15.22 17.81
CA ARG A 36 -17.57 -15.10 17.38
C ARG A 36 -18.33 -14.46 18.51
N THR A 37 -18.46 -13.14 18.49
CA THR A 37 -19.46 -12.45 19.31
C THR A 37 -20.83 -12.61 18.66
N ASP A 38 -21.37 -13.83 18.67
CA ASP A 38 -22.79 -14.09 18.37
C ASP A 38 -23.68 -13.73 19.57
N HIS A 39 -23.11 -13.08 20.60
CA HIS A 39 -23.87 -12.46 21.66
C HIS A 39 -24.26 -11.05 21.26
N ALA A 40 -25.48 -10.95 20.72
CA ALA A 40 -26.26 -9.73 20.80
C ALA A 40 -26.18 -9.21 22.25
N ARG A 41 -25.45 -8.11 22.45
CA ARG A 41 -25.46 -7.42 23.74
C ARG A 41 -26.90 -6.97 23.99
N PRO A 42 -27.51 -7.28 25.14
CA PRO A 42 -28.77 -6.64 25.49
C PRO A 42 -28.51 -5.14 25.59
N ILE A 43 -29.16 -4.39 24.70
CA ILE A 43 -29.28 -2.94 24.79
C ILE A 43 -30.16 -2.71 26.01
N SER A 44 -29.56 -2.41 27.17
CA SER A 44 -30.32 -2.12 28.37
C SER A 44 -31.06 -0.79 28.18
N PRO A 45 -32.40 -0.75 28.26
CA PRO A 45 -33.14 0.49 28.21
C PRO A 45 -33.26 1.06 29.62
N GLY A 46 -32.66 2.22 29.86
CA GLY A 46 -33.09 3.18 30.87
C GLY A 46 -32.64 2.92 32.31
N CYS A 47 -31.93 3.91 32.86
CA CYS A 47 -32.23 4.45 34.19
C CYS A 47 -31.74 5.92 34.22
N PRO A 48 -32.65 6.91 34.29
CA PRO A 48 -32.28 8.29 34.62
C PRO A 48 -32.23 8.42 36.14
N THR A 49 -31.04 8.54 36.71
CA THR A 49 -30.90 8.84 38.13
C THR A 49 -30.65 10.34 38.32
N VAL A 50 -31.75 11.01 38.68
CA VAL A 50 -31.97 12.25 39.44
C VAL A 50 -30.76 13.15 39.79
N PRO A 51 -30.87 14.48 39.59
CA PRO A 51 -29.87 15.47 39.99
C PRO A 51 -29.94 15.80 41.50
N ILE A 52 -28.80 15.93 42.17
CA ILE A 52 -28.69 16.49 43.53
C ILE A 52 -27.90 17.80 43.51
N LEU A 53 -28.71 18.87 43.50
CA LEU A 53 -28.58 20.24 44.01
C LEU A 53 -27.25 20.79 44.59
N LEU A 54 -26.90 21.99 44.09
CA LEU A 54 -26.45 23.25 44.74
C LEU A 54 -25.38 23.90 43.83
N ARG A 55 -25.43 25.16 43.38
CA ARG A 55 -26.01 26.38 43.95
C ARG A 55 -25.95 27.49 42.86
N ASP A 56 -26.99 28.33 42.81
CA ASP A 56 -27.07 29.67 42.20
C ASP A 56 -26.64 29.85 40.73
N SER A 57 -27.60 29.76 39.82
CA SER A 57 -27.69 30.64 38.65
C SER A 57 -29.07 30.52 38.00
N GLU A 58 -29.70 31.67 37.76
CA GLU A 58 -30.95 31.81 37.03
C GLU A 58 -30.75 31.38 35.57
N PHE A 59 -31.14 30.15 35.25
CA PHE A 59 -31.26 29.70 33.86
C PHE A 59 -32.64 29.09 33.63
N THR A 60 -33.35 29.69 32.69
CA THR A 60 -34.64 29.27 32.14
C THR A 60 -34.50 27.88 31.53
N TYR A 61 -35.12 26.87 32.14
CA TYR A 61 -35.18 25.50 31.61
C TYR A 61 -36.15 25.44 30.42
N SER A 62 -35.61 25.26 29.21
CA SER A 62 -36.37 24.74 28.07
C SER A 62 -36.32 23.22 28.13
N GLY A 63 -37.45 22.59 28.47
CA GLY A 63 -37.59 21.14 28.58
C GLY A 63 -37.42 20.39 27.24
N PRO A 64 -37.29 19.05 27.29
CA PRO A 64 -37.07 18.24 26.10
C PRO A 64 -38.35 18.19 25.25
N ARG A 65 -38.32 18.86 24.09
CA ARG A 65 -39.33 18.68 23.05
C ARG A 65 -39.11 17.35 22.36
N THR A 66 -39.86 16.33 22.77
CA THR A 66 -40.12 15.16 21.92
C THR A 66 -41.17 15.55 20.89
N ALA A 67 -40.76 15.98 19.69
CA ALA A 67 -41.65 16.12 18.56
C ALA A 67 -40.89 16.01 17.23
N VAL A 68 -41.10 14.88 16.56
CA VAL A 68 -41.44 14.74 15.13
C VAL A 68 -40.97 15.87 14.20
N SER A 69 -40.00 15.58 13.33
CA SER A 69 -40.12 15.92 11.91
C SER A 69 -39.30 14.95 11.08
N ARG A 70 -40.02 14.05 10.40
CA ARG A 70 -39.61 13.53 9.10
C ARG A 70 -39.61 14.70 8.11
N ASP A 71 -38.89 14.51 7.01
CA ASP A 71 -38.72 15.42 5.88
C ASP A 71 -37.63 16.47 6.04
N SER A 72 -36.44 16.11 5.56
CA SER A 72 -35.60 17.01 4.77
C SER A 72 -34.73 16.14 3.85
N SER A 73 -35.08 16.16 2.58
CA SER A 73 -34.30 15.70 1.44
C SER A 73 -32.88 16.27 1.52
N PHE A 74 -31.89 15.40 1.73
CA PHE A 74 -30.48 15.72 1.60
C PHE A 74 -30.03 15.34 0.18
N ASP A 75 -30.55 16.04 -0.83
CA ASP A 75 -29.82 16.19 -2.09
C ASP A 75 -28.81 17.32 -1.87
N GLY A 76 -27.76 16.98 -1.12
CA GLY A 76 -26.56 17.79 -1.06
C GLY A 76 -25.68 17.33 -2.20
N ASP A 77 -25.65 18.09 -3.29
CA ASP A 77 -24.48 18.14 -4.17
C ASP A 77 -23.31 18.64 -3.32
N PHE A 78 -22.66 17.71 -2.64
CA PHE A 78 -21.40 17.91 -1.95
C PHE A 78 -20.30 17.95 -3.00
N HIS A 79 -20.24 19.02 -3.78
CA HIS A 79 -18.98 19.44 -4.39
C HIS A 79 -18.06 19.92 -3.27
N LEU A 80 -17.48 18.95 -2.57
CA LEU A 80 -16.45 19.12 -1.56
C LEU A 80 -15.21 19.70 -2.25
N THR A 81 -15.14 21.02 -2.37
CA THR A 81 -13.85 21.73 -2.44
C THR A 81 -13.19 21.78 -1.05
N THR A 82 -13.34 20.70 -0.28
CA THR A 82 -12.57 20.52 0.95
C THR A 82 -11.14 20.31 0.49
N ILE A 83 -10.27 21.25 0.85
CA ILE A 83 -8.83 21.13 0.63
C ILE A 83 -8.42 19.80 1.28
N GLN A 84 -8.27 18.77 0.47
CA GLN A 84 -7.81 17.46 0.92
C GLN A 84 -6.45 17.68 1.54
N ARG A 85 -6.26 17.14 2.75
CA ARG A 85 -4.94 17.22 3.36
C ARG A 85 -4.02 16.38 2.47
N PRO A 86 -2.82 16.86 2.16
CA PRO A 86 -1.89 16.06 1.38
C PRO A 86 -1.53 14.80 2.18
N ILE A 87 -1.46 13.65 1.49
CA ILE A 87 -0.99 12.39 2.08
C ILE A 87 0.53 12.45 2.21
N MET A 88 1.07 12.19 3.41
CA MET A 88 2.50 12.35 3.69
C MET A 88 3.27 11.04 3.52
N SER A 89 4.58 11.13 3.27
CA SER A 89 5.50 9.99 3.34
C SER A 89 5.48 9.32 4.71
N GLY A 90 5.44 7.99 4.71
CA GLY A 90 5.27 7.13 5.88
C GLY A 90 3.82 6.80 6.21
N THR A 91 2.84 7.27 5.43
CA THR A 91 1.42 6.98 5.66
C THR A 91 1.04 5.65 5.01
N PHE A 92 0.33 4.79 5.74
CA PHE A 92 -0.34 3.64 5.16
C PHE A 92 -1.70 4.05 4.59
N ILE A 93 -2.00 3.57 3.39
CA ILE A 93 -3.24 3.87 2.68
C ILE A 93 -3.89 2.58 2.18
N ALA A 94 -5.21 2.59 2.04
CA ALA A 94 -5.91 1.71 1.13
C ALA A 94 -6.12 2.44 -0.20
N PHE A 95 -6.06 1.74 -1.31
CA PHE A 95 -6.28 2.34 -2.63
C PHE A 95 -6.86 1.33 -3.62
N SER A 96 -7.49 1.85 -4.67
CA SER A 96 -7.94 1.07 -5.83
C SER A 96 -7.63 1.85 -7.09
N LEU A 97 -7.40 1.12 -8.18
CA LEU A 97 -7.37 1.74 -9.51
C LEU A 97 -8.73 2.37 -9.79
N ASP A 98 -8.73 3.48 -10.52
CA ASP A 98 -9.95 4.10 -11.02
C ASP A 98 -10.09 3.82 -12.53
N PRO A 99 -10.86 2.79 -12.94
CA PRO A 99 -11.12 2.49 -14.34
C PRO A 99 -11.70 3.67 -15.10
N THR A 100 -12.49 4.52 -14.44
CA THR A 100 -13.11 5.70 -15.06
C THR A 100 -12.05 6.76 -15.32
N GLY A 101 -11.22 7.05 -14.33
CA GLY A 101 -10.04 7.92 -14.45
C GLY A 101 -9.09 7.44 -15.55
N ILE A 102 -8.75 6.15 -15.58
CA ILE A 102 -7.91 5.54 -16.62
C ILE A 102 -8.59 5.67 -18.00
N ALA A 103 -9.89 5.39 -18.10
CA ALA A 103 -10.62 5.48 -19.36
C ALA A 103 -10.69 6.92 -19.88
N SER A 104 -10.69 7.91 -18.99
CA SER A 104 -10.72 9.34 -19.36
C SER A 104 -9.44 9.81 -20.07
N LEU A 105 -8.34 9.05 -19.94
CA LEU A 105 -7.09 9.28 -20.67
C LEU A 105 -7.20 8.94 -22.17
N TYR A 106 -8.30 8.30 -22.58
CA TYR A 106 -8.57 7.85 -23.93
C TYR A 106 -9.81 8.53 -24.51
N ASP A 107 -9.86 8.66 -25.83
CA ASP A 107 -11.09 9.08 -26.52
C ASP A 107 -12.24 8.10 -26.20
N GLU A 108 -13.42 8.62 -25.87
CA GLU A 108 -14.59 7.81 -25.46
C GLU A 108 -14.99 6.73 -26.48
N SER A 109 -14.74 6.98 -27.77
CA SER A 109 -15.04 6.04 -28.85
C SER A 109 -13.94 4.99 -29.11
N SER A 110 -12.81 5.10 -28.41
CA SER A 110 -11.65 4.23 -28.64
C SER A 110 -11.80 2.86 -27.97
N PRO A 111 -11.19 1.80 -28.55
CA PRO A 111 -11.10 0.51 -27.88
C PRO A 111 -10.37 0.57 -26.52
N GLY A 112 -9.39 1.47 -26.37
CA GLY A 112 -8.66 1.69 -25.12
C GLY A 112 -9.57 2.15 -23.98
N HIS A 113 -10.50 3.07 -24.27
CA HIS A 113 -11.51 3.52 -23.31
C HIS A 113 -12.39 2.36 -22.82
N ALA A 114 -12.90 1.54 -23.74
CA ALA A 114 -13.73 0.38 -23.38
C ALA A 114 -12.96 -0.70 -22.60
N GLU A 115 -11.70 -0.96 -22.96
CA GLU A 115 -10.85 -1.91 -22.23
C GLU A 115 -10.46 -1.39 -20.84
N ALA A 116 -10.21 -0.09 -20.69
CA ALA A 116 -9.96 0.54 -19.39
C ALA A 116 -11.17 0.39 -18.45
N LEU A 117 -12.39 0.65 -18.93
CA LEU A 117 -13.62 0.47 -18.14
C LEU A 117 -13.90 -0.99 -17.76
N ALA A 118 -13.37 -1.95 -18.53
CA ALA A 118 -13.53 -3.37 -18.25
C ALA A 118 -12.57 -3.90 -17.16
N LEU A 119 -11.60 -3.08 -16.71
CA LEU A 119 -10.74 -3.43 -15.60
C LEU A 119 -11.57 -3.65 -14.33
N GLN A 120 -11.25 -4.70 -13.58
CA GLN A 120 -11.91 -5.01 -12.31
C GLN A 120 -10.95 -4.69 -11.15
N PRO A 121 -10.86 -3.41 -10.74
CA PRO A 121 -9.85 -2.97 -9.81
C PRO A 121 -10.05 -3.66 -8.46
N GLY A 122 -8.97 -4.19 -7.90
CA GLY A 122 -8.95 -4.58 -6.51
C GLY A 122 -8.81 -3.38 -5.58
N ARG A 123 -9.02 -3.64 -4.29
CA ARG A 123 -8.51 -2.78 -3.22
C ARG A 123 -7.21 -3.35 -2.70
N TYR A 124 -6.25 -2.49 -2.46
CA TYR A 124 -4.92 -2.85 -2.00
C TYR A 124 -4.53 -1.99 -0.82
N LEU A 125 -3.47 -2.43 -0.14
CA LEU A 125 -2.82 -1.67 0.90
C LEU A 125 -1.45 -1.23 0.42
N GLY A 126 -1.07 -0.03 0.82
CA GLY A 126 0.19 0.57 0.42
C GLY A 126 0.82 1.40 1.52
N LEU A 127 2.16 1.46 1.51
CA LEU A 127 2.94 2.42 2.27
C LEU A 127 3.47 3.50 1.33
N VAL A 128 3.17 4.76 1.62
CA VAL A 128 3.65 5.91 0.84
C VAL A 128 5.11 6.20 1.18
N SER A 129 6.02 6.09 0.22
CA SER A 129 7.43 6.52 0.38
C SER A 129 7.60 8.00 0.04
N ASP A 130 6.97 8.45 -1.03
CA ASP A 130 7.13 9.79 -1.58
C ASP A 130 5.78 10.38 -1.96
N SER A 131 5.67 11.70 -1.84
CA SER A 131 4.48 12.46 -2.18
C SER A 131 4.88 13.74 -2.89
N PHE A 132 4.33 13.96 -4.08
CA PHE A 132 4.55 15.13 -4.90
C PHE A 132 3.23 15.87 -5.10
N ILE A 133 3.26 17.20 -4.97
CA ILE A 133 2.09 18.04 -5.19
C ILE A 133 2.33 18.84 -6.48
N CYS A 134 1.52 18.58 -7.49
CA CYS A 134 1.55 19.26 -8.77
C CYS A 134 0.56 20.43 -8.75
N ARG A 135 1.08 21.66 -8.76
CA ARG A 135 0.28 22.90 -8.74
C ARG A 135 -0.12 23.40 -10.13
N SER A 136 0.23 22.68 -11.19
CA SER A 136 0.04 23.12 -12.58
C SER A 136 -1.40 22.97 -13.08
N ALA A 137 -2.22 22.15 -12.43
CA ALA A 137 -3.64 22.02 -12.74
C ALA A 137 -4.46 22.45 -11.51
N GLU A 138 -5.55 23.19 -11.73
CA GLU A 138 -6.66 23.22 -10.79
C GLU A 138 -7.63 22.11 -11.24
N PRO A 139 -7.97 21.13 -10.39
CA PRO A 139 -7.68 20.99 -8.96
C PRO A 139 -6.23 20.54 -8.64
N LEU A 140 -5.76 20.83 -7.42
CA LEU A 140 -4.43 20.46 -6.93
C LEU A 140 -4.23 18.94 -7.01
N MET A 141 -3.32 18.51 -7.88
CA MET A 141 -3.06 17.09 -8.12
C MET A 141 -1.96 16.59 -7.18
N GLN A 142 -2.16 15.41 -6.59
CA GLN A 142 -1.15 14.76 -5.77
C GLN A 142 -0.75 13.43 -6.39
N GLU A 143 0.57 13.22 -6.51
CA GLU A 143 1.15 11.95 -6.91
C GLU A 143 1.86 11.28 -5.73
N LEU A 144 1.74 9.97 -5.63
CA LEU A 144 2.34 9.17 -4.58
C LEU A 144 3.23 8.08 -5.16
N ILE A 145 4.35 7.78 -4.51
CA ILE A 145 5.06 6.51 -4.70
C ILE A 145 4.66 5.59 -3.55
N VAL A 146 4.09 4.44 -3.90
CA VAL A 146 3.43 3.55 -2.94
C VAL A 146 4.01 2.15 -3.07
N HIS A 147 4.46 1.60 -1.95
CA HIS A 147 4.93 0.23 -1.83
C HIS A 147 3.80 -0.70 -1.42
N PHE A 148 3.68 -1.85 -2.09
CA PHE A 148 2.62 -2.81 -1.85
C PHE A 148 2.72 -3.43 -0.45
N VAL A 149 1.57 -3.62 0.20
CA VAL A 149 1.45 -4.31 1.49
C VAL A 149 0.61 -5.57 1.32
N GLY A 150 1.18 -6.71 1.71
CA GLY A 150 0.53 -8.01 1.56
C GLY A 150 0.99 -9.02 2.60
N THR A 151 0.40 -10.22 2.57
CA THR A 151 0.72 -11.31 3.53
C THR A 151 1.47 -12.46 2.87
N ALA A 152 1.35 -12.60 1.55
CA ALA A 152 2.01 -13.65 0.78
C ALA A 152 3.27 -13.10 0.11
N PRO A 153 4.30 -13.94 -0.12
CA PRO A 153 5.38 -13.58 -1.02
C PRO A 153 4.87 -13.42 -2.46
N PRO A 154 5.49 -12.54 -3.27
CA PRO A 154 5.26 -12.49 -4.70
C PRO A 154 5.64 -13.82 -5.37
N PRO A 155 5.18 -14.07 -6.62
CA PRO A 155 5.36 -15.35 -7.34
C PRO A 155 6.79 -15.85 -7.48
N CYS A 156 7.80 -15.04 -7.16
CA CYS A 156 9.19 -15.46 -7.10
C CYS A 156 9.71 -15.68 -5.66
N PRO A 157 9.44 -16.85 -5.04
CA PRO A 157 9.77 -17.11 -3.64
C PRO A 157 11.28 -17.20 -3.35
N GLU A 158 12.10 -17.66 -4.30
CA GLU A 158 13.55 -17.89 -4.07
C GLU A 158 14.36 -16.59 -3.90
N ALA A 159 13.79 -15.43 -4.24
CA ALA A 159 14.47 -14.12 -4.16
C ALA A 159 13.67 -13.04 -3.41
N ALA A 160 12.47 -13.33 -2.92
CA ALA A 160 11.57 -12.31 -2.37
C ALA A 160 11.83 -11.95 -0.90
N SER A 161 12.29 -12.90 -0.08
CA SER A 161 12.54 -12.68 1.36
C SER A 161 13.39 -11.44 1.71
N PRO A 162 14.46 -11.07 0.99
CA PRO A 162 15.22 -9.86 1.32
C PRO A 162 14.48 -8.56 1.03
N TYR A 163 13.41 -8.55 0.22
CA TYR A 163 12.70 -7.35 -0.23
C TYR A 163 11.39 -7.10 0.51
N ALA A 164 11.30 -7.59 1.75
CA ALA A 164 10.12 -7.47 2.59
C ALA A 164 10.51 -6.99 3.99
N ILE A 165 9.69 -6.08 4.55
CA ILE A 165 9.80 -5.66 5.95
C ILE A 165 8.46 -5.94 6.64
N PRO A 166 8.43 -6.75 7.71
CA PRO A 166 7.21 -7.00 8.48
C PRO A 166 6.61 -5.71 9.07
N ILE A 167 5.31 -5.70 9.33
CA ILE A 167 4.61 -4.61 10.01
C ILE A 167 4.16 -5.09 11.39
N SER A 168 4.38 -4.27 12.41
CA SER A 168 3.91 -4.53 13.77
C SER A 168 2.36 -4.54 13.82
N PRO A 169 1.70 -5.45 14.55
CA PRO A 169 2.28 -6.40 15.51
C PRO A 169 2.62 -7.75 14.87
N CYS A 170 3.90 -7.96 14.55
CA CYS A 170 4.44 -9.22 14.07
C CYS A 170 5.65 -9.59 14.93
N PRO A 171 5.81 -10.86 15.36
CA PRO A 171 7.00 -11.28 16.10
C PRO A 171 8.25 -11.10 15.24
N ALA A 172 9.37 -10.72 15.87
CA ALA A 172 10.65 -10.71 15.19
C ALA A 172 11.05 -12.15 14.82
N VAL A 173 11.32 -12.39 13.54
CA VAL A 173 11.78 -13.68 13.02
C VAL A 173 13.27 -13.58 12.69
N GLU A 174 14.05 -14.57 13.13
CA GLU A 174 15.49 -14.61 12.85
C GLU A 174 15.73 -14.65 11.33
N GLY A 175 16.63 -13.78 10.85
CA GLY A 175 16.92 -13.63 9.41
C GLY A 175 16.00 -12.68 8.66
N MET A 176 14.90 -12.21 9.25
CA MET A 176 14.06 -11.15 8.69
C MET A 176 14.46 -9.77 9.24
N ARG A 177 14.06 -8.72 8.51
CA ARG A 177 14.22 -7.34 8.97
C ARG A 177 13.30 -7.08 10.18
N PRO A 178 13.71 -6.20 11.12
CA PRO A 178 12.85 -5.81 12.23
C PRO A 178 11.51 -5.24 11.75
N PRO A 179 10.38 -5.56 12.41
CA PRO A 179 9.08 -5.01 12.04
C PRO A 179 9.05 -3.47 12.09
N LEU A 180 8.32 -2.86 11.16
CA LEU A 180 7.97 -1.43 11.20
C LEU A 180 6.88 -1.19 12.23
N ASN A 181 7.05 -0.18 13.07
CA ASN A 181 6.03 0.23 14.01
C ASN A 181 5.12 1.27 13.37
N THR A 182 3.84 1.26 13.75
CA THR A 182 2.90 2.34 13.44
C THR A 182 2.85 3.31 14.63
N SER A 183 2.73 4.60 14.34
CA SER A 183 2.46 5.62 15.34
C SER A 183 1.00 5.54 15.75
N GLY A 184 0.74 5.57 17.06
CA GLY A 184 -0.61 5.52 17.60
C GLY A 184 -1.22 4.11 17.58
N ASP A 185 -2.26 3.93 16.77
CA ASP A 185 -3.08 2.72 16.74
C ASP A 185 -2.31 1.51 16.17
N LEU A 186 -2.69 0.32 16.64
CA LEU A 186 -2.15 -0.93 16.12
C LEU A 186 -2.60 -1.11 14.67
N PHE A 187 -1.65 -1.47 13.80
CA PHE A 187 -1.98 -1.82 12.41
C PHE A 187 -3.04 -2.95 12.41
N PRO A 188 -4.14 -2.78 11.68
CA PRO A 188 -5.32 -3.66 11.84
C PRO A 188 -5.14 -5.04 11.20
N TYR A 189 -4.07 -5.23 10.41
CA TYR A 189 -3.80 -6.47 9.69
C TYR A 189 -2.61 -7.22 10.31
N GLN A 190 -2.80 -8.51 10.54
CA GLN A 190 -1.76 -9.41 11.04
C GLN A 190 -0.91 -9.95 9.90
N ASP A 191 0.35 -10.26 10.21
CA ASP A 191 1.30 -10.92 9.30
C ASP A 191 1.52 -10.17 7.98
N CYS A 192 1.26 -8.86 7.96
CA CYS A 192 1.50 -8.02 6.79
C CYS A 192 2.97 -7.62 6.70
N MET A 193 3.44 -7.52 5.45
CA MET A 193 4.77 -7.08 5.08
C MET A 193 4.64 -5.96 4.05
N VAL A 194 5.51 -4.96 4.14
CA VAL A 194 5.74 -4.00 3.07
C VAL A 194 6.79 -4.56 2.12
N TRP A 195 6.47 -4.60 0.83
CA TRP A 195 7.39 -5.02 -0.21
C TRP A 195 8.21 -3.82 -0.68
N THR A 196 9.49 -3.80 -0.34
CA THR A 196 10.36 -2.63 -0.54
C THR A 196 10.72 -2.38 -2.00
N ALA A 197 10.66 -3.42 -2.82
CA ALA A 197 10.86 -3.34 -4.26
C ALA A 197 9.55 -3.10 -5.02
N LEU A 198 8.47 -3.74 -4.58
CA LEU A 198 7.18 -3.77 -5.28
C LEU A 198 6.34 -2.56 -4.93
N GLY A 199 5.95 -1.80 -5.93
CA GLY A 199 5.10 -0.64 -5.73
C GLY A 199 4.59 -0.05 -7.04
N VAL A 200 4.08 1.17 -6.95
CA VAL A 200 3.47 1.89 -8.07
C VAL A 200 3.47 3.39 -7.81
N ARG A 201 3.44 4.16 -8.90
CA ARG A 201 3.18 5.59 -8.84
C ARG A 201 1.69 5.83 -9.04
N LEU A 202 1.06 6.42 -8.03
CA LEU A 202 -0.37 6.73 -8.04
C LEU A 202 -0.58 8.20 -8.35
N PHE A 203 -1.63 8.48 -9.12
CA PHE A 203 -2.23 9.78 -9.29
C PHE A 203 -3.56 9.80 -8.53
N ILE A 204 -3.73 10.77 -7.63
CA ILE A 204 -4.92 10.82 -6.75
C ILE A 204 -6.01 11.62 -7.45
N GLU A 205 -7.07 10.92 -7.85
CA GLU A 205 -8.32 11.53 -8.33
C GLU A 205 -9.24 11.86 -7.16
N ILE A 206 -9.36 10.90 -6.24
CA ILE A 206 -10.27 10.98 -5.09
C ILE A 206 -9.50 10.54 -3.85
N ALA A 207 -9.43 11.42 -2.84
CA ALA A 207 -8.96 11.06 -1.51
C ALA A 207 -10.11 11.15 -0.50
N GLU A 208 -10.42 10.03 0.11
CA GLU A 208 -11.36 9.97 1.22
C GLU A 208 -10.62 10.19 2.55
N GLU A 209 -11.02 11.26 3.24
CA GLU A 209 -10.49 11.60 4.55
C GLU A 209 -11.06 10.66 5.63
N SER A 210 -10.21 10.30 6.59
CA SER A 210 -10.61 9.57 7.78
C SER A 210 -9.98 10.17 9.03
N ALA A 211 -10.67 9.99 10.17
CA ALA A 211 -10.13 10.35 11.48
C ALA A 211 -9.00 9.40 11.91
N LEU A 212 -8.93 8.20 11.35
CA LEU A 212 -7.86 7.24 11.62
C LEU A 212 -6.81 7.28 10.52
N HIS A 213 -5.57 7.33 10.96
CA HIS A 213 -4.39 7.29 10.11
C HIS A 213 -3.36 6.36 10.75
N PHE A 214 -2.67 5.60 9.92
CA PHE A 214 -1.59 4.72 10.35
C PHE A 214 -0.32 5.25 9.69
N GLU A 215 0.62 5.74 10.48
CA GLU A 215 1.82 6.40 9.97
C GLU A 215 3.05 5.84 10.64
N LEU A 216 4.16 5.72 9.91
CA LEU A 216 5.43 5.35 10.49
C LEU A 216 5.96 6.47 11.40
N PRO A 217 6.47 6.14 12.60
CA PRO A 217 7.33 7.03 13.35
C PRO A 217 8.53 7.46 12.50
N LYS A 218 9.09 8.64 12.80
CA LYS A 218 10.20 9.22 12.03
C LYS A 218 11.38 8.25 11.83
N ASP A 219 11.73 7.49 12.87
CA ASP A 219 12.87 6.58 12.85
C ASP A 219 12.62 5.39 11.90
N ASP A 220 11.42 4.79 11.97
CA ASP A 220 11.04 3.69 11.09
C ASP A 220 10.81 4.16 9.65
N ARG A 221 10.34 5.39 9.44
CA ARG A 221 10.26 6.00 8.10
C ARG A 221 11.65 6.15 7.47
N THR A 222 12.61 6.71 8.21
CA THR A 222 13.99 6.89 7.72
C THR A 222 14.65 5.54 7.42
N ARG A 223 14.41 4.54 8.28
CA ARG A 223 14.86 3.17 8.05
C ARG A 223 14.27 2.59 6.77
N PHE A 224 12.95 2.71 6.60
CA PHE A 224 12.25 2.22 5.42
C PHE A 224 12.77 2.85 4.12
N GLU A 225 12.94 4.17 4.08
CA GLU A 225 13.47 4.90 2.91
C GLU A 225 14.88 4.43 2.54
N THR A 226 15.73 4.17 3.54
CA THR A 226 17.10 3.67 3.34
C THR A 226 17.07 2.25 2.77
N ASP A 227 16.27 1.38 3.37
CA ASP A 227 16.14 -0.02 2.99
C ASP A 227 15.53 -0.18 1.58
N SER A 228 14.46 0.55 1.27
CA SER A 228 13.80 0.49 -0.04
C SER A 228 14.66 1.02 -1.16
N TYR A 229 15.43 2.08 -0.90
CA TYR A 229 16.41 2.58 -1.86
C TYR A 229 17.51 1.54 -2.14
N ALA A 230 18.08 0.95 -1.10
CA ALA A 230 19.12 -0.07 -1.24
C ALA A 230 18.63 -1.30 -2.02
N ASP A 231 17.40 -1.75 -1.73
CA ASP A 231 16.78 -2.88 -2.42
C ASP A 231 16.54 -2.60 -3.90
N ARG A 232 16.02 -1.40 -4.22
CA ARG A 232 15.81 -0.98 -5.61
C ARG A 232 17.12 -0.88 -6.38
N MET A 233 18.16 -0.32 -5.78
CA MET A 233 19.49 -0.26 -6.41
C MET A 233 20.07 -1.65 -6.65
N HIS A 234 19.95 -2.55 -5.67
CA HIS A 234 20.42 -3.92 -5.82
C HIS A 234 19.66 -4.68 -6.92
N LEU A 235 18.33 -4.48 -7.02
CA LEU A 235 17.55 -5.03 -8.13
C LEU A 235 18.00 -4.45 -9.47
N TRP A 236 18.16 -3.13 -9.58
CA TRP A 236 18.65 -2.46 -10.78
C TRP A 236 20.02 -2.97 -11.26
N GLU A 237 20.96 -3.12 -10.34
CA GLU A 237 22.28 -3.68 -10.64
C GLU A 237 22.19 -5.13 -11.13
N ARG A 238 21.26 -5.92 -10.58
CA ARG A 238 20.99 -7.28 -11.08
C ARG A 238 20.40 -7.27 -12.49
N MET A 239 19.50 -6.34 -12.79
CA MET A 239 18.94 -6.17 -14.15
C MET A 239 20.01 -5.87 -15.19
N SER A 240 20.96 -5.02 -14.82
CA SER A 240 21.97 -4.48 -15.73
C SER A 240 23.07 -5.49 -16.12
N GLN A 241 23.02 -6.74 -15.63
CA GLN A 241 24.02 -7.77 -15.92
C GLN A 241 23.69 -8.54 -17.21
N PRO A 242 24.49 -8.40 -18.29
CA PRO A 242 24.16 -8.91 -19.62
C PRO A 242 24.29 -10.44 -19.83
N ASN A 243 24.70 -11.21 -18.82
CA ASN A 243 25.10 -12.62 -18.95
C ASN A 243 24.31 -13.60 -18.06
N ARG A 244 23.10 -13.25 -17.62
CA ARG A 244 22.23 -14.17 -16.86
C ARG A 244 21.18 -14.80 -17.77
N ASP A 245 20.76 -16.00 -17.39
CA ASP A 245 19.71 -16.76 -18.08
C ASP A 245 18.47 -15.87 -18.27
N PRO A 246 18.11 -15.51 -19.53
CA PRO A 246 17.04 -14.57 -19.81
C PRO A 246 15.68 -15.04 -19.28
N ALA A 247 15.49 -16.35 -19.06
CA ALA A 247 14.26 -16.89 -18.49
C ALA A 247 14.09 -16.55 -16.99
N LEU A 248 15.18 -16.44 -16.23
CA LEU A 248 15.16 -16.14 -14.79
C LEU A 248 15.17 -14.63 -14.50
N ASN A 249 15.60 -13.80 -15.45
CA ASN A 249 15.81 -12.36 -15.26
C ASN A 249 14.58 -11.52 -15.61
N TRP A 250 13.65 -12.03 -16.45
CA TRP A 250 12.47 -11.27 -16.88
C TRP A 250 11.35 -11.30 -15.84
N ASP A 251 11.09 -12.44 -15.21
CA ASP A 251 9.96 -12.62 -14.28
C ASP A 251 10.13 -11.78 -13.00
N LEU A 252 11.26 -11.91 -12.30
CA LEU A 252 11.50 -11.17 -11.04
C LEU A 252 11.45 -9.65 -11.17
N THR A 253 11.82 -9.15 -12.35
CA THR A 253 12.12 -7.74 -12.58
C THR A 253 10.86 -6.97 -12.95
N ASN A 254 10.05 -7.53 -13.83
CA ASN A 254 8.75 -6.95 -14.16
C ASN A 254 7.73 -7.17 -13.04
N GLU A 255 7.90 -8.25 -12.26
CA GLU A 255 6.95 -8.55 -11.19
C GLU A 255 7.13 -7.68 -9.94
N LEU A 256 8.35 -7.20 -9.68
CA LEU A 256 8.71 -6.49 -8.46
C LEU A 256 9.12 -5.05 -8.65
N SER A 257 9.31 -4.53 -9.86
CA SER A 257 9.71 -3.13 -10.02
C SER A 257 8.52 -2.19 -9.88
N ILE A 258 8.75 -1.04 -9.26
CA ILE A 258 7.87 0.12 -9.44
C ILE A 258 7.99 0.49 -10.92
N PRO A 259 6.89 0.49 -11.71
CA PRO A 259 6.93 0.84 -13.12
C PRO A 259 7.64 2.16 -13.33
N ASP A 260 8.38 2.26 -14.44
CA ASP A 260 9.22 3.39 -14.75
C ASP A 260 8.47 4.73 -14.63
N GLN A 261 9.23 5.81 -14.44
CA GLN A 261 8.82 7.16 -14.03
C GLN A 261 7.71 7.84 -14.88
N HIS A 262 7.16 7.18 -15.89
CA HIS A 262 6.21 7.73 -16.84
C HIS A 262 4.76 7.27 -16.60
N LEU A 263 4.51 6.29 -15.73
CA LEU A 263 3.16 5.77 -15.52
C LEU A 263 2.62 6.09 -14.13
N SER A 264 2.01 7.27 -13.99
CA SER A 264 1.16 7.60 -12.83
C SER A 264 -0.26 7.09 -13.10
N VAL A 265 -0.76 6.18 -12.26
CA VAL A 265 -2.06 5.54 -12.49
C VAL A 265 -3.15 6.29 -11.72
N PRO A 266 -4.27 6.70 -12.35
CA PRO A 266 -5.42 7.27 -11.66
C PRO A 266 -5.99 6.31 -10.61
N THR A 267 -6.19 6.82 -9.39
CA THR A 267 -6.64 6.01 -8.24
C THR A 267 -7.57 6.75 -7.30
N THR A 268 -8.40 5.95 -6.63
CA THR A 268 -9.09 6.37 -5.40
C THR A 268 -8.29 5.90 -4.19
N VAL A 269 -8.10 6.79 -3.22
CA VAL A 269 -7.30 6.56 -2.02
C VAL A 269 -8.13 6.78 -0.76
N TRP A 270 -7.97 5.88 0.20
CA TRP A 270 -8.55 5.96 1.53
C TRP A 270 -7.44 5.96 2.58
N ARG A 271 -7.48 6.93 3.50
CA ARG A 271 -6.52 6.99 4.63
C ARG A 271 -6.76 5.92 5.69
N ASP A 272 -8.01 5.46 5.82
CA ASP A 272 -8.34 4.34 6.71
C ASP A 272 -8.13 3.02 6.00
N VAL A 273 -7.01 2.36 6.30
CA VAL A 273 -6.66 1.08 5.71
C VAL A 273 -7.69 -0.03 5.99
N ARG A 274 -8.55 0.11 7.01
CA ARG A 274 -9.60 -0.89 7.34
C ARG A 274 -10.70 -0.94 6.30
N ILE A 275 -10.87 0.10 5.49
CA ILE A 275 -11.83 0.14 4.37
C ILE A 275 -11.52 -0.95 3.33
N ALA A 276 -10.27 -1.45 3.30
CA ALA A 276 -9.91 -2.56 2.45
C ALA A 276 -10.47 -3.91 2.93
N ASP A 277 -10.81 -4.11 4.21
CA ASP A 277 -10.86 -5.46 4.83
C ASP A 277 -11.79 -6.49 4.15
N THR A 278 -12.90 -6.07 3.53
CA THR A 278 -13.83 -7.01 2.85
C THR A 278 -13.46 -7.34 1.41
N GLU A 279 -12.63 -6.52 0.75
CA GLU A 279 -12.28 -6.63 -0.68
C GLU A 279 -10.76 -6.56 -0.92
N CYS A 280 -9.95 -6.53 0.15
CA CYS A 280 -8.51 -6.32 0.07
C CYS A 280 -7.85 -7.52 -0.57
N ARG A 281 -7.22 -7.30 -1.71
CA ARG A 281 -6.31 -8.24 -2.34
C ARG A 281 -4.96 -8.09 -1.64
N ARG A 282 -4.59 -9.10 -0.84
CA ARG A 282 -3.30 -9.16 -0.12
C ARG A 282 -2.27 -10.06 -0.80
N ASP A 283 -2.57 -10.47 -2.03
CA ASP A 283 -1.76 -11.34 -2.86
C ASP A 283 -0.96 -10.49 -3.87
N PRO A 284 0.38 -10.39 -3.72
CA PRO A 284 1.21 -9.66 -4.67
C PRO A 284 1.13 -10.23 -6.09
N ALA A 285 0.91 -11.54 -6.25
CA ALA A 285 0.79 -12.17 -7.57
C ALA A 285 -0.40 -11.62 -8.37
N GLN A 286 -1.51 -11.38 -7.68
CA GLN A 286 -2.69 -10.79 -8.29
C GLN A 286 -2.44 -9.32 -8.65
N TRP A 287 -1.85 -8.55 -7.71
CA TRP A 287 -1.45 -7.17 -7.94
C TRP A 287 -0.57 -7.02 -9.19
N THR A 288 0.50 -7.82 -9.26
CA THR A 288 1.45 -7.80 -10.37
C THR A 288 0.78 -8.11 -11.71
N ARG A 289 -0.11 -9.11 -11.77
CA ARG A 289 -0.87 -9.43 -12.99
C ARG A 289 -1.73 -8.26 -13.46
N GLU A 290 -2.33 -7.53 -12.53
CA GLU A 290 -3.16 -6.36 -12.86
C GLU A 290 -2.31 -5.20 -13.36
N MET A 291 -1.15 -4.95 -12.74
CA MET A 291 -0.20 -3.93 -13.23
C MET A 291 0.34 -4.28 -14.61
N MET A 292 0.69 -5.54 -14.88
CA MET A 292 1.12 -5.98 -16.21
C MET A 292 0.01 -5.82 -17.25
N ALA A 293 -1.24 -6.13 -16.91
CA ALA A 293 -2.38 -5.95 -17.80
C ALA A 293 -2.60 -4.46 -18.13
N LEU A 294 -2.46 -3.59 -17.12
CA LEU A 294 -2.55 -2.16 -17.29
C LEU A 294 -1.41 -1.60 -18.13
N GLU A 295 -0.18 -2.04 -17.91
CA GLU A 295 0.97 -1.66 -18.73
C GLU A 295 0.79 -2.10 -20.19
N ALA A 296 0.32 -3.33 -20.41
CA ALA A 296 0.00 -3.83 -21.74
C ALA A 296 -1.10 -2.99 -22.42
N LEU A 297 -2.09 -2.49 -21.66
CA LEU A 297 -3.11 -1.56 -22.16
C LEU A 297 -2.46 -0.26 -22.66
N TYR A 298 -1.59 0.37 -21.86
CA TYR A 298 -0.91 1.61 -22.24
C TYR A 298 0.04 1.43 -23.42
N GLN A 299 0.71 0.28 -23.52
CA GLN A 299 1.55 -0.03 -24.67
C GLN A 299 0.73 -0.26 -25.95
N LYS A 300 -0.42 -0.94 -25.82
CA LYS A 300 -1.34 -1.25 -26.92
C LYS A 300 -2.06 -0.01 -27.42
N TYR A 301 -2.42 0.90 -26.51
CA TYR A 301 -3.06 2.17 -26.79
C TYR A 301 -2.23 3.29 -26.14
N PRO A 302 -1.21 3.81 -26.86
CA PRO A 302 -0.43 4.93 -26.36
C PRO A 302 -1.33 6.15 -26.12
N LEU A 303 -1.12 6.80 -24.97
CA LEU A 303 -1.84 8.03 -24.64
C LEU A 303 -1.54 9.12 -25.69
N PRO A 304 -2.50 10.02 -25.96
CA PRO A 304 -2.22 11.18 -26.80
C PRO A 304 -1.02 11.92 -26.22
N SER A 305 0.05 12.05 -27.00
CA SER A 305 1.19 12.87 -26.58
C SER A 305 0.66 14.28 -26.32
N GLU A 306 0.69 14.73 -25.07
CA GLU A 306 0.40 16.13 -24.75
C GLU A 306 1.23 16.97 -25.70
N SER A 307 0.54 17.72 -26.57
CA SER A 307 1.22 18.57 -27.54
C SER A 307 2.09 19.52 -26.71
N PRO A 308 3.38 19.73 -27.08
CA PRO A 308 4.26 20.58 -26.30
C PRO A 308 3.58 21.92 -26.10
N ILE A 309 3.33 22.26 -24.83
CA ILE A 309 2.73 23.53 -24.44
C ILE A 309 3.75 24.61 -24.84
N GLU A 310 3.45 25.34 -25.91
CA GLU A 310 4.24 26.50 -26.38
C GLU A 310 4.16 27.70 -25.42
#